data_AF-A0A536GSD3-F1
#
_entry.id   AF-A0A536GSD3-F1
#
_cell.length_a   1.000
_cell.length_b   1.000
_cell.length_c   1.000
_cell.angle_alpha   90.00
_cell.angle_beta   90.00
_cell.angle_gamma   90.00
#
_symmetry.space_group_name_H-M   'P 1'
#
loop_
_entity.id
_entity.type
_entity.pdbx_description
1 polymer ?
#
loop_
_entity_poly.entity_id
_entity_poly.type
_entity_poly.pdbx_seq_one_letter_code
_entity_poly.pdbx_strand_id
1 'polypeptide(L)'
;MWLRIRWRTRKRNTATATWYYAVTRMKASLVRTRLKLADVEVFQADEKFVSGIRFYVIAVQPPEGDPVYFFRAYSQKKMLSRSRFFAMVFSDGIYDRIAEPVFLFDHFVDCISSGGMMFILKKDHFQEIFRFFEMVRKVAKETLETIRATVPIQNFEEFSRDCEGHLMKLVKLRNIAEKPYWGKITIENIKKVIKRNNLAVQIVRTGTTEMLVYNPADKWVLLKLLDDDYLLSLMTEQTYEVTGKREVANER
;
A
#
# COMPACT_ATOMS: atom_id res chain seq x y z
N MET A 1 -10.10 -12.56 16.26
CA MET A 1 -11.47 -12.62 16.79
C MET A 1 -12.39 -12.68 15.58
N TRP A 2 -13.16 -13.75 15.43
CA TRP A 2 -13.96 -14.05 14.23
C TRP A 2 -15.41 -13.63 14.47
N LEU A 3 -16.09 -13.03 13.49
CA LEU A 3 -17.48 -12.57 13.59
C LEU A 3 -18.32 -13.19 12.48
N ARG A 4 -19.53 -13.69 12.78
CA ARG A 4 -20.49 -14.17 11.78
C ARG A 4 -21.90 -13.71 12.11
N ILE A 5 -22.60 -13.14 11.12
CA ILE A 5 -24.02 -12.74 11.15
C ILE A 5 -24.80 -13.60 10.13
N ARG A 6 -26.06 -13.96 10.45
CA ARG A 6 -26.94 -14.80 9.63
C ARG A 6 -27.98 -13.94 8.90
N TRP A 7 -28.06 -14.04 7.57
CA TRP A 7 -29.18 -13.51 6.77
C TRP A 7 -30.01 -14.67 6.22
N ARG A 8 -31.33 -14.65 6.42
CA ARG A 8 -32.26 -15.71 5.98
C ARG A 8 -33.20 -15.14 4.92
N THR A 9 -32.98 -15.45 3.65
CA THR A 9 -33.96 -15.18 2.59
C THR A 9 -35.08 -16.23 2.63
N ARG A 10 -36.31 -15.77 2.46
CA ARG A 10 -37.51 -16.63 2.46
C ARG A 10 -37.78 -17.12 1.02
N LYS A 11 -37.47 -18.41 0.77
CA LYS A 11 -37.84 -19.28 -0.40
C LYS A 11 -37.17 -18.90 -1.75
N ARG A 12 -36.69 -19.80 -2.63
CA ARG A 12 -36.79 -21.26 -2.87
C ARG A 12 -35.43 -21.78 -3.38
N ASN A 13 -35.09 -23.03 -3.03
CA ASN A 13 -34.05 -23.92 -3.59
C ASN A 13 -32.92 -23.29 -4.44
N THR A 14 -31.73 -23.13 -3.84
CA THR A 14 -30.41 -23.49 -4.39
C THR A 14 -29.30 -23.06 -3.41
N ALA A 15 -28.31 -23.94 -3.22
CA ALA A 15 -27.00 -23.77 -2.57
C ALA A 15 -26.88 -22.90 -1.28
N THR A 16 -26.63 -23.56 -0.16
CA THR A 16 -26.12 -22.92 1.07
C THR A 16 -24.68 -22.45 0.89
N ALA A 17 -24.49 -21.20 0.46
CA ALA A 17 -23.18 -20.54 0.50
C ALA A 17 -22.83 -20.15 1.94
N THR A 18 -21.69 -20.65 2.43
CA THR A 18 -21.17 -20.36 3.78
C THR A 18 -20.07 -19.31 3.68
N TRP A 19 -20.35 -18.12 4.19
CA TRP A 19 -19.42 -16.97 4.21
C TRP A 19 -18.74 -16.87 5.59
N TYR A 20 -17.41 -16.71 5.63
CA TYR A 20 -16.63 -16.45 6.85
C TYR A 20 -16.10 -15.01 6.81
N TYR A 21 -15.97 -14.32 7.94
CA TYR A 21 -15.31 -13.02 8.02
C TYR A 21 -14.10 -13.08 8.98
N ALA A 22 -12.94 -12.61 8.51
CA ALA A 22 -11.74 -12.43 9.32
C ALA A 22 -11.49 -10.92 9.54
N VAL A 23 -11.47 -10.48 10.79
CA VAL A 23 -10.90 -9.18 11.18
C VAL A 23 -9.65 -9.47 12.00
N THR A 24 -8.50 -9.59 11.31
CA THR A 24 -7.21 -9.86 11.94
C THR A 24 -6.42 -8.57 12.15
N ARG A 25 -6.04 -8.32 13.42
CA ARG A 25 -4.77 -7.68 13.74
C ARG A 25 -3.69 -8.70 13.37
N MET A 26 -2.88 -8.43 12.34
CA MET A 26 -1.84 -9.36 11.87
C MET A 26 -0.87 -9.70 13.01
N LYS A 27 -0.96 -10.93 13.51
CA LYS A 27 0.21 -11.77 13.81
C LYS A 27 0.01 -13.06 13.02
N ALA A 28 0.94 -13.32 12.12
CA ALA A 28 0.98 -14.56 11.35
C ALA A 28 1.32 -15.72 12.30
N SER A 29 0.32 -16.51 12.63
CA SER A 29 0.52 -17.90 13.07
C SER A 29 -0.66 -18.72 12.55
N LEU A 30 -0.35 -19.72 11.73
CA LEU A 30 -1.29 -20.71 11.22
C LEU A 30 -2.21 -21.21 12.34
N VAL A 31 -3.53 -21.12 12.14
CA VAL A 31 -4.50 -21.89 12.93
C VAL A 31 -5.25 -22.79 11.97
N ARG A 32 -4.79 -24.03 11.88
CA ARG A 32 -5.40 -25.13 11.13
C ARG A 32 -6.33 -25.88 12.09
N THR A 33 -7.49 -25.31 12.39
CA THR A 33 -8.48 -25.97 13.27
C THR A 33 -9.84 -25.99 12.59
N ARG A 34 -10.35 -27.18 12.29
CA ARG A 34 -11.73 -27.41 11.83
C ARG A 34 -12.70 -27.14 13.00
N LEU A 35 -13.07 -25.88 13.20
CA LEU A 35 -14.15 -25.52 14.13
C LEU A 35 -15.50 -25.86 13.48
N LYS A 36 -16.34 -26.64 14.19
CA LYS A 36 -17.71 -26.92 13.77
C LYS A 36 -18.57 -25.69 14.01
N LEU A 37 -19.53 -25.46 13.11
CA LEU A 37 -20.37 -24.24 13.02
C LEU A 37 -21.15 -23.88 14.31
N ALA A 38 -21.31 -24.83 15.24
CA ALA A 38 -22.05 -24.65 16.48
C ALA A 38 -21.20 -24.03 17.62
N ASP A 39 -19.88 -24.00 17.46
CA ASP A 39 -18.95 -23.67 18.54
C ASP A 39 -18.34 -22.25 18.41
N VAL A 40 -18.86 -21.42 17.51
CA VAL A 40 -18.31 -20.07 17.26
C VAL A 40 -19.17 -19.03 17.97
N GLU A 41 -18.60 -18.38 18.98
CA GLU A 41 -19.24 -17.30 19.73
C GLU A 41 -19.67 -16.15 18.80
N VAL A 42 -20.87 -15.61 19.05
CA VAL A 42 -21.35 -14.39 18.40
C VAL A 42 -20.47 -13.25 18.90
N PHE A 43 -19.66 -12.70 18.00
CA PHE A 43 -18.87 -11.52 18.29
C PHE A 43 -19.79 -10.34 18.58
N GLN A 44 -19.63 -9.75 19.76
CA GLN A 44 -20.19 -8.44 20.08
C GLN A 44 -19.11 -7.38 19.90
N ALA A 45 -19.39 -6.42 19.03
CA ALA A 45 -18.52 -5.30 18.74
C ALA A 45 -18.83 -4.17 19.71
N ASP A 46 -17.84 -3.65 20.42
CA ASP A 46 -17.99 -2.36 21.09
C ASP A 46 -17.88 -1.20 20.08
N GLU A 47 -18.40 -0.03 20.47
CA GLU A 47 -18.41 1.16 19.61
C GLU A 47 -17.00 1.60 19.19
N LYS A 48 -16.00 1.41 20.07
CA LYS A 48 -14.60 1.72 19.76
C LYS A 48 -14.06 0.82 18.66
N PHE A 49 -14.38 -0.48 18.70
CA PHE A 49 -14.02 -1.44 17.68
C PHE A 49 -14.63 -1.05 16.35
N VAL A 50 -15.95 -0.82 16.30
CA VAL A 50 -16.64 -0.42 15.07
C VAL A 50 -16.02 0.84 14.49
N SER A 51 -15.83 1.88 15.31
CA SER A 51 -15.22 3.17 14.93
C SER A 51 -13.83 3.04 14.28
N GLY A 52 -13.07 2.00 14.65
CA GLY A 52 -11.70 1.75 14.23
C GLY A 52 -11.53 0.76 13.08
N ILE A 53 -12.61 0.21 12.53
CA ILE A 53 -12.54 -0.71 11.38
C ILE A 53 -12.13 0.08 10.13
N ARG A 54 -11.05 -0.37 9.49
CA ARG A 54 -10.55 0.20 8.22
C ARG A 54 -10.78 -0.70 7.03
N PHE A 55 -10.92 -1.99 7.27
CA PHE A 55 -11.26 -2.98 6.26
C PHE A 55 -11.77 -4.24 6.95
N TYR A 56 -12.41 -5.09 6.16
CA TYR A 56 -12.76 -6.44 6.57
C TYR A 56 -12.38 -7.43 5.47
N VAL A 57 -12.24 -8.69 5.86
CA VAL A 57 -11.96 -9.79 4.93
C VAL A 57 -13.10 -10.78 5.02
N ILE A 58 -13.65 -11.16 3.87
CA ILE A 58 -14.54 -12.31 3.74
C ILE A 58 -13.67 -13.49 3.32
N ALA A 59 -13.56 -14.51 4.15
CA ALA A 59 -12.96 -15.79 3.78
C ALA A 59 -14.06 -16.74 3.29
N VAL A 60 -13.83 -17.42 2.18
CA VAL A 60 -14.70 -18.46 1.65
C VAL A 60 -13.85 -19.72 1.51
N GLN A 61 -14.15 -20.72 2.33
CA GLN A 61 -13.51 -22.02 2.26
C GLN A 61 -14.41 -22.98 1.48
N PRO A 62 -14.04 -23.34 0.23
CA PRO A 62 -14.75 -24.40 -0.47
C PRO A 62 -14.51 -25.76 0.23
N PRO A 63 -15.42 -26.74 0.07
CA PRO A 63 -15.25 -28.09 0.62
C PRO A 63 -13.93 -28.75 0.21
N GLU A 64 -13.50 -28.47 -1.02
CA GLU A 64 -12.23 -28.89 -1.61
C GLU A 64 -11.56 -27.68 -2.28
N GLY A 65 -10.24 -27.54 -2.11
CA GLY A 65 -9.45 -26.43 -2.66
C GLY A 65 -9.03 -25.35 -1.67
N ASP A 66 -8.31 -24.36 -2.18
CA ASP A 66 -7.75 -23.26 -1.40
C ASP A 66 -8.82 -22.26 -0.94
N PRO A 67 -8.68 -21.70 0.28
CA PRO A 67 -9.54 -20.61 0.73
C PRO A 67 -9.37 -19.37 -0.16
N VAL A 68 -10.50 -18.71 -0.44
CA VAL A 68 -10.54 -17.44 -1.16
C VAL A 68 -10.82 -16.31 -0.16
N TYR A 69 -9.99 -15.28 -0.17
CA TYR A 69 -10.10 -14.11 0.70
C TYR A 69 -10.50 -12.88 -0.12
N PHE A 70 -11.61 -12.26 0.23
CA PHE A 70 -12.11 -11.03 -0.37
C PHE A 70 -11.91 -9.88 0.60
N PHE A 71 -11.06 -8.93 0.25
CA PHE A 71 -10.73 -7.76 1.06
C PHE A 71 -11.60 -6.58 0.63
N ARG A 72 -12.13 -5.86 1.61
CA ARG A 72 -12.94 -4.67 1.38
C ARG A 72 -12.57 -3.56 2.36
N ALA A 73 -12.09 -2.44 1.84
CA ALA A 73 -11.86 -1.22 2.60
C ALA A 73 -13.19 -0.70 3.17
N TYR A 74 -13.13 -0.24 4.40
CA TYR A 74 -14.28 0.25 5.16
C TYR A 74 -14.04 1.72 5.51
N SER A 75 -14.93 2.58 5.03
CA SER A 75 -14.92 3.99 5.37
C SER A 75 -16.00 4.30 6.41
N GLN A 76 -15.68 5.14 7.39
CA GLN A 76 -16.59 5.52 8.48
C GLN A 76 -17.91 6.17 7.99
N LYS A 77 -17.98 6.64 6.73
CA LYS A 77 -19.22 7.12 6.10
C LYS A 77 -20.29 6.03 5.95
N LYS A 78 -19.91 4.75 6.10
CA LYS A 78 -20.80 3.58 6.09
C LYS A 78 -21.29 3.19 7.50
N MET A 79 -20.96 3.97 8.53
CA MET A 79 -21.59 3.87 9.85
C MET A 79 -22.89 4.65 9.85
N LEU A 80 -23.97 3.98 10.28
CA LEU A 80 -25.34 4.50 10.27
C LEU A 80 -25.60 5.70 11.19
N SER A 81 -24.61 6.16 11.96
CA SER A 81 -24.75 7.30 12.87
C SER A 81 -24.73 8.69 12.20
N ARG A 82 -24.33 8.80 10.92
CA ARG A 82 -24.16 10.12 10.25
C ARG A 82 -25.06 10.42 9.04
N SER A 83 -25.83 9.46 8.54
CA SER A 83 -26.76 9.71 7.43
C SER A 83 -28.20 9.74 7.90
N ARG A 84 -28.83 10.92 7.88
CA ARG A 84 -30.24 11.14 8.28
C ARG A 84 -31.25 10.29 7.50
N PHE A 85 -30.85 9.70 6.37
CA PHE A 85 -31.72 8.97 5.46
C PHE A 85 -31.72 7.45 5.63
N PHE A 86 -30.75 6.85 6.32
CA PHE A 86 -30.57 5.38 6.32
C PHE A 86 -30.80 4.70 7.68
N ALA A 87 -31.04 5.45 8.75
CA ALA A 87 -31.24 4.91 10.10
C ALA A 87 -32.71 4.52 10.40
N MET A 88 -33.43 3.94 9.44
CA MET A 88 -34.82 3.50 9.62
C MET A 88 -34.93 2.01 9.33
N VAL A 89 -35.26 1.22 10.35
CA VAL A 89 -35.66 -0.18 10.20
C VAL A 89 -37.17 -0.25 10.29
N PHE A 90 -37.80 -0.99 9.37
CA PHE A 90 -39.24 -1.23 9.39
C PHE A 90 -39.53 -2.43 10.28
N SER A 91 -40.09 -2.18 11.47
CA SER A 91 -40.65 -3.21 12.35
C SER A 91 -42.04 -2.78 12.80
N ASP A 92 -43.02 -3.67 12.68
CA ASP A 92 -44.39 -3.47 13.18
C ASP A 92 -45.07 -2.17 12.71
N GLY A 93 -44.81 -1.75 11.47
CA GLY A 93 -45.49 -0.60 10.85
C GLY A 93 -44.97 0.77 11.29
N ILE A 94 -43.91 0.84 12.10
CA ILE A 94 -43.28 2.08 12.57
C ILE A 94 -41.81 2.07 12.12
N TYR A 95 -41.31 3.22 11.68
CA TYR A 95 -39.89 3.41 11.41
C TYR A 95 -39.18 3.73 12.72
N ASP A 96 -38.33 2.81 13.18
CA ASP A 96 -37.53 3.04 14.39
C ASP A 96 -36.13 3.53 14.04
N ARG A 97 -35.60 4.45 14.85
CA ARG A 97 -34.30 5.08 14.61
C ARG A 97 -33.21 4.22 15.22
N ILE A 98 -32.32 3.70 14.37
CA ILE A 98 -31.18 2.93 14.89
C ILE A 98 -30.21 3.90 15.59
N ALA A 99 -30.17 3.83 16.93
CA ALA A 99 -29.27 4.64 17.75
C ALA A 99 -27.83 4.08 17.78
N GLU A 100 -27.66 2.78 17.52
CA GLU A 100 -26.38 2.09 17.61
C GLU A 100 -25.58 2.14 16.29
N PRO A 101 -24.25 2.22 16.35
CA PRO A 101 -23.41 2.19 15.16
C PRO A 101 -23.44 0.82 14.50
N VAL A 102 -24.27 0.67 13.47
CA VAL A 102 -24.36 -0.57 12.70
C VAL A 102 -23.26 -0.63 11.64
N PHE A 103 -22.55 -1.76 11.63
CA PHE A 103 -21.58 -2.10 10.60
C PHE A 103 -22.28 -2.67 9.36
N LEU A 104 -22.23 -1.94 8.24
CA LEU A 104 -22.86 -2.36 6.99
C LEU A 104 -21.87 -3.06 6.05
N PHE A 105 -22.27 -4.21 5.54
CA PHE A 105 -21.61 -4.89 4.43
C PHE A 105 -22.15 -4.37 3.10
N ASP A 106 -21.29 -4.28 2.09
CA ASP A 106 -21.70 -3.98 0.71
C ASP A 106 -21.26 -5.09 -0.24
N HIS A 107 -21.68 -5.00 -1.51
CA HIS A 107 -21.46 -6.04 -2.51
C HIS A 107 -20.14 -5.88 -3.27
N PHE A 108 -19.23 -5.02 -2.80
CA PHE A 108 -18.00 -4.70 -3.51
C PHE A 108 -16.79 -5.36 -2.86
N VAL A 109 -15.79 -5.64 -3.68
CA VAL A 109 -14.50 -6.20 -3.26
C VAL A 109 -13.37 -5.36 -3.85
N ASP A 110 -12.32 -5.16 -3.06
CA ASP A 110 -11.15 -4.35 -3.45
C ASP A 110 -9.93 -5.22 -3.79
N CYS A 111 -9.77 -6.35 -3.10
CA CYS A 111 -8.73 -7.34 -3.42
C CYS A 111 -9.26 -8.76 -3.24
N ILE A 112 -8.76 -9.70 -4.04
CA ILE A 112 -9.06 -11.13 -3.92
C ILE A 112 -7.75 -11.89 -3.78
N SER A 113 -7.64 -12.82 -2.83
CA SER A 113 -6.46 -13.69 -2.71
C SER A 113 -6.86 -15.16 -2.62
N SER A 114 -6.15 -16.01 -3.34
CA SER A 114 -6.28 -17.46 -3.30
C SER A 114 -5.00 -18.10 -3.86
N GLY A 115 -4.59 -19.25 -3.32
CA GLY A 115 -3.46 -20.03 -3.86
C GLY A 115 -2.15 -19.24 -4.00
N GLY A 116 -1.85 -18.32 -3.07
CA GLY A 116 -0.66 -17.47 -3.10
C GLY A 116 -0.70 -16.31 -4.10
N MET A 117 -1.77 -16.18 -4.90
CA MET A 117 -1.99 -15.06 -5.81
C MET A 117 -2.88 -14.00 -5.16
N MET A 118 -2.70 -12.73 -5.56
CA MET A 118 -3.58 -11.63 -5.19
C MET A 118 -3.97 -10.79 -6.40
N PHE A 119 -5.27 -10.62 -6.58
CA PHE A 119 -5.88 -9.75 -7.58
C PHE A 119 -6.26 -8.43 -6.92
N ILE A 120 -5.76 -7.33 -7.50
CA ILE A 120 -6.02 -5.97 -7.01
C ILE A 120 -7.08 -5.34 -7.92
N LEU A 121 -8.32 -5.23 -7.43
CA LEU A 121 -9.43 -4.64 -8.19
C LEU A 121 -9.49 -3.12 -8.01
N LYS A 122 -9.05 -2.63 -6.85
CA LYS A 122 -8.94 -1.20 -6.52
C LYS A 122 -7.59 -0.91 -5.89
N LYS A 123 -6.69 -0.29 -6.66
CA LYS A 123 -5.30 0.00 -6.25
C LYS A 123 -5.22 0.87 -5.00
N ASP A 124 -6.03 1.91 -4.90
CA ASP A 124 -5.99 2.84 -3.77
C ASP A 124 -6.42 2.16 -2.46
N HIS A 125 -7.50 1.38 -2.52
CA HIS A 125 -7.97 0.59 -1.38
C HIS A 125 -6.98 -0.51 -0.99
N PHE A 126 -6.31 -1.16 -1.94
CA PHE A 126 -5.23 -2.10 -1.63
C PHE A 126 -4.14 -1.42 -0.78
N GLN A 127 -3.70 -0.22 -1.18
CA GLN A 127 -2.66 0.49 -0.44
C GLN A 127 -3.12 0.86 0.98
N GLU A 128 -4.38 1.25 1.13
CA GLU A 128 -5.01 1.55 2.41
C GLU A 128 -5.09 0.30 3.31
N ILE A 129 -5.64 -0.80 2.79
CA ILE A 129 -5.84 -2.07 3.49
C ILE A 129 -4.52 -2.61 4.04
N PHE A 130 -3.48 -2.64 3.20
CA PHE A 130 -2.20 -3.24 3.55
C PHE A 130 -1.20 -2.28 4.21
N ARG A 131 -1.63 -1.04 4.53
CA ARG A 131 -0.76 0.03 5.04
C ARG A 131 0.51 0.18 4.19
N PHE A 132 0.40 -0.08 2.89
CA PHE A 132 1.52 -0.01 1.95
C PHE A 132 2.17 1.37 2.03
N PHE A 133 1.35 2.41 2.12
CA PHE A 133 1.83 3.78 2.28
C PHE A 133 2.67 3.97 3.54
N GLU A 134 2.24 3.46 4.70
CA GLU A 134 2.99 3.63 5.95
C GLU A 134 4.31 2.87 5.94
N MET A 135 4.30 1.64 5.43
CA MET A 135 5.50 0.81 5.32
C MET A 135 6.52 1.46 4.35
N VAL A 136 6.06 1.85 3.16
CA VAL A 136 6.91 2.50 2.16
C VAL A 136 7.39 3.86 2.67
N ARG A 137 6.55 4.62 3.40
CA ARG A 137 6.96 5.90 4.00
C ARG A 137 8.03 5.72 5.07
N LYS A 138 7.94 4.68 5.90
CA LYS A 138 8.98 4.39 6.91
C LYS A 138 10.33 4.14 6.23
N VAL A 139 10.36 3.23 5.26
CA VAL A 139 11.59 2.92 4.52
C VAL A 139 12.11 4.15 3.77
N ALA A 140 11.23 4.89 3.09
CA ALA A 140 11.61 6.10 2.36
C ALA A 140 12.21 7.18 3.27
N LYS A 141 11.73 7.32 4.51
CA LYS A 141 12.34 8.23 5.49
C LYS A 141 13.75 7.80 5.88
N GLU A 142 13.95 6.51 6.14
CA GLU A 142 15.28 5.96 6.42
C GLU A 142 16.22 6.15 5.21
N THR A 143 15.71 5.96 3.98
CA THR A 143 16.46 6.27 2.75
C THR A 143 16.82 7.75 2.67
N LEU A 144 15.87 8.66 2.93
CA LEU A 144 16.11 10.10 2.89
C LEU A 144 17.18 10.54 3.89
N GLU A 145 17.18 10.02 5.11
CA GLU A 145 18.25 10.30 6.07
C GLU A 145 19.61 9.76 5.60
N THR A 146 19.62 8.61 4.91
CA THR A 146 20.84 8.11 4.27
C THR A 146 21.30 9.03 3.14
N ILE A 147 20.39 9.50 2.26
CA ILE A 147 20.70 10.46 1.18
C ILE A 147 21.27 11.74 1.77
N ARG A 148 20.66 12.28 2.84
CA ARG A 148 21.13 13.49 3.54
C ARG A 148 22.58 13.33 3.99
N ALA A 149 22.95 12.15 4.47
CA ALA A 149 24.29 11.87 4.98
C ALA A 149 25.33 11.63 3.88
N THR A 150 24.95 11.04 2.73
CA THR A 150 25.90 10.59 1.70
C THR A 150 25.95 11.48 0.46
N VAL A 151 24.87 12.18 0.13
CA VAL A 151 24.74 13.01 -1.07
C VAL A 151 24.51 14.46 -0.65
N PRO A 152 25.51 15.34 -0.79
CA PRO A 152 25.35 16.75 -0.46
C PRO A 152 24.33 17.42 -1.41
N ILE A 153 23.16 17.79 -0.88
CA ILE A 153 22.11 18.53 -1.60
C ILE A 153 21.84 19.84 -0.83
N GLN A 154 21.99 20.99 -1.49
CA GLN A 154 21.92 22.31 -0.85
C GLN A 154 20.55 22.56 -0.20
N ASN A 155 19.47 22.36 -0.95
CA ASN A 155 18.08 22.49 -0.51
C ASN A 155 17.44 21.12 -0.22
N PHE A 156 18.14 20.27 0.53
CA PHE A 156 17.69 18.91 0.84
C PHE A 156 16.28 18.85 1.44
N GLU A 157 15.91 19.78 2.32
CA GLU A 157 14.58 19.78 2.96
C GLU A 157 13.44 19.92 1.96
N GLU A 158 13.65 20.68 0.88
CA GLU A 158 12.67 20.86 -0.17
C GLU A 158 12.51 19.57 -1.00
N PHE A 159 13.64 18.96 -1.36
CA PHE A 159 13.67 17.64 -2.02
C PHE A 159 12.96 16.57 -1.19
N SER A 160 13.27 16.50 0.11
CA SER A 160 12.70 15.54 1.06
C SER A 160 11.19 15.71 1.16
N ARG A 161 10.70 16.93 1.33
CA ARG A 161 9.26 17.25 1.39
C ARG A 161 8.54 16.83 0.11
N ASP A 162 9.12 17.13 -1.05
CA ASP A 162 8.54 16.78 -2.35
C ASP A 162 8.52 15.27 -2.61
N CYS A 163 9.46 14.52 -2.04
CA CYS A 163 9.47 13.06 -2.07
C CYS A 163 8.40 12.47 -1.14
N GLU A 164 8.31 12.98 0.09
CA GLU A 164 7.33 12.50 1.07
C GLU A 164 5.87 12.71 0.66
N GLY A 165 5.60 13.81 -0.07
CA GLY A 165 4.25 14.15 -0.54
C GLY A 165 3.74 13.30 -1.71
N HIS A 166 4.56 12.40 -2.29
CA HIS A 166 4.20 11.70 -3.53
C HIS A 166 4.51 10.20 -3.48
N LEU A 167 3.47 9.36 -3.56
CA LEU A 167 3.61 7.90 -3.43
C LEU A 167 4.62 7.27 -4.39
N MET A 168 4.61 7.65 -5.68
CA MET A 168 5.55 7.04 -6.63
C MET A 168 7.02 7.39 -6.30
N LYS A 169 7.27 8.53 -5.64
CA LYS A 169 8.63 8.88 -5.18
C LYS A 169 9.01 8.08 -3.94
N LEU A 170 8.06 7.86 -3.02
CA LEU A 170 8.25 6.97 -1.87
C LEU A 170 8.61 5.54 -2.31
N VAL A 171 7.89 4.99 -3.29
CA VAL A 171 8.19 3.66 -3.85
C VAL A 171 9.59 3.64 -4.46
N LYS A 172 9.98 4.70 -5.15
CA LYS A 172 11.30 4.81 -5.76
C LYS A 172 12.42 4.92 -4.72
N LEU A 173 12.24 5.69 -3.65
CA LEU A 173 13.16 5.73 -2.51
C LEU A 173 13.33 4.37 -1.84
N ARG A 174 12.25 3.58 -1.74
CA ARG A 174 12.35 2.19 -1.27
C ARG A 174 13.17 1.34 -2.26
N ASN A 175 12.90 1.44 -3.56
CA ASN A 175 13.63 0.69 -4.56
C ASN A 175 15.13 1.02 -4.54
N ILE A 176 15.49 2.30 -4.40
CA ILE A 176 16.88 2.78 -4.24
C ILE A 176 17.54 2.10 -3.04
N ALA A 177 16.86 2.05 -1.89
CA ALA A 177 17.41 1.42 -0.69
C ALA A 177 17.65 -0.10 -0.81
N GLU A 178 16.89 -0.78 -1.68
CA GLU A 178 17.05 -2.20 -1.96
C GLU A 178 18.22 -2.50 -2.93
N LYS A 179 18.82 -1.48 -3.56
CA LYS A 179 19.90 -1.67 -4.54
C LYS A 179 21.23 -2.02 -3.86
N PRO A 180 21.94 -3.07 -4.31
CA PRO A 180 23.24 -3.46 -3.74
C PRO A 180 24.32 -2.37 -3.82
N TYR A 181 24.20 -1.45 -4.78
CA TYR A 181 25.15 -0.37 -4.99
C TYR A 181 24.88 0.86 -4.12
N TRP A 182 23.74 0.95 -3.44
CA TRP A 182 23.30 2.19 -2.78
C TRP A 182 24.33 2.73 -1.78
N GLY A 183 24.93 1.85 -0.97
CA GLY A 183 25.99 2.20 -0.02
C GLY A 183 27.35 2.55 -0.64
N LYS A 184 27.48 2.53 -1.98
CA LYS A 184 28.73 2.78 -2.72
C LYS A 184 28.65 4.00 -3.65
N ILE A 185 27.47 4.63 -3.79
CA ILE A 185 27.32 5.83 -4.62
C ILE A 185 28.03 7.01 -3.94
N THR A 186 28.88 7.68 -4.70
CA THR A 186 29.54 8.92 -4.30
C THR A 186 29.10 10.09 -5.18
N ILE A 187 29.36 11.32 -4.73
CA ILE A 187 29.06 12.53 -5.50
C ILE A 187 29.80 12.56 -6.85
N GLU A 188 30.99 11.97 -6.93
CA GLU A 188 31.77 11.87 -8.16
C GLU A 188 31.07 10.97 -9.20
N ASN A 189 30.46 9.87 -8.76
CA ASN A 189 29.67 9.00 -9.63
C ASN A 189 28.46 9.76 -10.19
N ILE A 190 27.77 10.51 -9.32
CA ILE A 190 26.65 11.37 -9.69
C ILE A 190 27.08 12.42 -10.73
N LYS A 191 28.20 13.11 -10.49
CA LYS A 191 28.75 14.12 -11.42
C LYS A 191 29.08 13.54 -12.79
N LYS A 192 29.62 12.32 -12.84
CA LYS A 192 29.89 11.62 -14.10
C LYS A 192 28.59 11.41 -14.90
N VAL A 193 27.51 10.98 -14.23
CA VAL A 193 26.20 10.80 -14.87
C VAL A 193 25.64 12.12 -15.38
N ILE A 194 25.67 13.19 -14.55
CA ILE A 194 25.20 14.54 -14.94
C ILE A 194 25.93 15.02 -16.20
N LYS A 195 27.27 14.96 -16.18
CA LYS A 195 28.11 15.44 -17.30
C LYS A 195 27.87 14.63 -18.57
N ARG A 196 27.82 13.29 -18.47
CA ARG A 196 27.64 12.41 -19.63
C ARG A 196 26.29 12.60 -20.29
N ASN A 197 25.24 12.81 -19.50
CA ASN A 197 23.87 12.94 -19.97
C ASN A 197 23.44 14.39 -20.23
N ASN A 198 24.33 15.37 -20.01
CA ASN A 198 24.02 16.79 -20.09
C ASN A 198 22.76 17.16 -19.29
N LEU A 199 22.62 16.61 -18.09
CA LEU A 199 21.45 16.87 -17.25
C LEU A 199 21.50 18.30 -16.73
N ALA A 200 20.35 18.98 -16.72
CA ALA A 200 20.19 20.33 -16.18
C ALA A 200 20.16 20.34 -14.64
N VAL A 201 21.15 19.71 -14.01
CA VAL A 201 21.35 19.67 -12.56
C VAL A 201 22.47 20.64 -12.19
N GLN A 202 22.14 21.65 -11.40
CA GLN A 202 23.12 22.63 -10.94
C GLN A 202 23.96 22.04 -9.80
N ILE A 203 25.25 22.37 -9.81
CA ILE A 203 26.20 22.01 -8.76
C ILE A 203 26.81 23.30 -8.26
N VAL A 204 26.67 23.55 -6.96
CA VAL A 204 27.24 24.72 -6.28
C VAL A 204 28.36 24.28 -5.36
N ARG A 205 29.34 25.16 -5.15
CA ARG A 205 30.41 24.93 -4.17
C ARG A 205 30.13 25.79 -2.94
N THR A 206 30.09 25.14 -1.78
CA THR A 206 29.95 25.80 -0.48
C THR A 206 31.17 25.45 0.36
N GLY A 207 32.13 26.38 0.42
CA GLY A 207 33.45 26.12 1.01
C GLY A 207 34.24 25.11 0.18
N THR A 208 34.64 24.00 0.81
CA THR A 208 35.37 22.89 0.15
C THR A 208 34.44 21.82 -0.43
N THR A 209 33.14 21.88 -0.15
CA THR A 209 32.18 20.84 -0.52
C THR A 209 31.37 21.25 -1.73
N GLU A 210 31.23 20.34 -2.68
CA GLU A 210 30.32 20.49 -3.82
C GLU A 210 28.96 19.87 -3.48
N MET A 211 27.89 20.59 -3.81
CA MET A 211 26.52 20.22 -3.49
C MET A 211 25.64 20.30 -4.72
N LEU A 212 24.73 19.34 -4.87
CA LEU A 212 23.67 19.37 -5.87
C LEU A 212 22.60 20.38 -5.45
N VAL A 213 22.02 21.09 -6.42
CA VAL A 213 20.84 21.92 -6.18
C VAL A 213 19.62 21.18 -6.71
N TYR A 214 18.64 20.95 -5.84
CA TYR A 214 17.35 20.39 -6.23
C TYR A 214 16.53 21.47 -6.96
N ASN A 215 15.94 21.09 -8.09
CA ASN A 215 15.06 21.95 -8.88
C ASN A 215 13.59 21.50 -8.72
N PRO A 216 12.73 22.27 -8.04
CA PRO A 216 11.31 21.94 -7.87
C PRO A 216 10.50 21.90 -9.18
N ALA A 217 10.99 22.50 -10.26
CA ALA A 217 10.36 22.41 -11.58
C ALA A 217 10.56 21.02 -12.21
N ASP A 218 11.65 20.33 -11.85
CA ASP A 218 11.95 18.96 -12.28
C ASP A 218 12.15 18.04 -11.07
N LYS A 219 11.01 17.69 -10.47
CA LYS A 219 10.95 16.93 -9.22
C LYS A 219 11.45 15.49 -9.32
N TRP A 220 11.82 15.02 -10.51
CA TRP A 220 12.16 13.61 -10.76
C TRP A 220 13.64 13.40 -11.05
N VAL A 221 14.34 14.39 -11.63
CA VAL A 221 15.72 14.21 -12.11
C VAL A 221 16.67 13.73 -11.01
N LEU A 222 16.68 14.37 -9.84
CA LEU A 222 17.57 13.90 -8.75
C LEU A 222 17.24 12.48 -8.31
N LEU A 223 15.95 12.12 -8.24
CA LEU A 223 15.54 10.79 -7.81
C LEU A 223 15.87 9.71 -8.86
N LYS A 224 15.71 10.02 -10.15
CA LYS A 224 16.13 9.17 -11.28
C LYS A 224 17.65 8.98 -11.29
N LEU A 225 18.39 10.03 -10.98
CA LEU A 225 19.83 9.97 -10.90
C LEU A 225 20.31 9.08 -9.74
N LEU A 226 19.66 9.17 -8.57
CA LEU A 226 19.96 8.31 -7.43
C LEU A 226 19.55 6.83 -7.64
N ASP A 227 18.52 6.59 -8.45
CA ASP A 227 18.08 5.24 -8.86
C ASP A 227 18.86 4.70 -10.08
N ASP A 228 19.86 5.43 -10.57
CA ASP A 228 20.71 5.05 -11.71
C ASP A 228 19.90 4.81 -13.01
N ASP A 229 18.90 5.65 -13.29
CA ASP A 229 18.01 5.47 -14.44
C ASP A 229 18.61 5.91 -15.78
N TYR A 230 19.87 6.34 -15.81
CA TYR A 230 20.54 6.82 -17.02
C TYR A 230 21.54 5.79 -17.52
N LEU A 231 21.13 4.96 -18.48
CA LEU A 231 21.93 3.82 -18.97
C LEU A 231 22.45 4.02 -20.39
N LEU A 232 23.71 3.64 -20.60
CA LEU A 232 24.36 3.63 -21.91
C LEU A 232 23.99 2.34 -22.67
N SER A 233 23.53 2.49 -23.91
CA SER A 233 23.42 1.39 -24.86
C SER A 233 24.78 1.07 -25.47
N LEU A 234 25.19 -0.20 -25.38
CA LEU A 234 26.43 -0.67 -26.01
C LEU A 234 26.34 -0.75 -27.54
N MET A 235 25.11 -0.86 -28.10
CA MET A 235 24.92 -0.98 -29.54
C MET A 235 24.94 0.37 -30.26
N THR A 236 24.39 1.40 -29.62
CA THR A 236 24.18 2.72 -30.25
C THR A 236 25.03 3.82 -29.63
N GLU A 237 25.72 3.52 -28.52
CA GLU A 237 26.43 4.50 -27.68
C GLU A 237 25.56 5.66 -27.18
N GLN A 238 24.24 5.57 -27.35
CA GLN A 238 23.27 6.52 -26.84
C GLN A 238 22.92 6.22 -25.40
N THR A 239 22.60 7.26 -24.64
CA THR A 239 22.15 7.11 -23.26
C THR A 239 20.64 7.29 -23.18
N TYR A 240 19.98 6.45 -22.39
CA TYR A 240 18.54 6.43 -22.24
C TYR A 240 18.16 6.63 -20.78
N GLU A 241 17.06 7.35 -20.56
CA GLU A 241 16.34 7.25 -19.31
C GLU A 241 15.48 5.97 -19.34
N VAL A 242 15.65 5.10 -18.35
CA VAL A 242 14.93 3.84 -18.26
C VAL A 242 13.98 3.84 -17.06
N THR A 243 12.86 3.13 -17.20
CA THR A 243 11.84 2.99 -16.15
C THR A 243 11.92 1.65 -15.41
N GLY A 244 12.74 0.72 -15.90
CA GLY A 244 12.91 -0.60 -15.33
C GLY A 244 14.24 -1.21 -15.76
N LYS A 245 14.90 -1.89 -14.81
CA LYS A 245 16.18 -2.57 -15.02
C LYS A 245 16.06 -4.00 -14.52
N ARG A 246 16.50 -4.95 -15.33
CA ARG A 246 16.66 -6.35 -14.95
C ARG A 246 18.14 -6.69 -15.02
N GLU A 247 18.70 -7.12 -13.90
CA GLU A 247 20.07 -7.62 -13.87
C GLU A 247 20.13 -8.94 -14.65
N VAL A 248 21.07 -9.01 -15.58
CA VAL A 248 21.44 -10.24 -16.26
C VAL A 248 22.64 -10.79 -15.52
N ALA A 249 22.64 -12.09 -15.21
CA ALA A 249 23.78 -12.72 -14.56
C ALA A 249 25.01 -12.53 -15.45
N ASN A 250 25.98 -11.74 -14.98
CA ASN A 250 27.31 -11.76 -15.57
C ASN A 250 28.02 -12.97 -14.96
N GLU A 251 28.26 -13.99 -15.77
CA GLU A 251 29.29 -14.99 -15.46
C GLU A 251 30.59 -14.21 -15.24
N ARG A 252 31.06 -14.20 -13.98
CA ARG A 252 32.35 -13.66 -13.58
C ARG A 252 33.30 -14.81 -13.37
#